data_AF-A0A5D9D8N1-F1
#
_entry.id   AF-A0A5D9D8N1-F1
#
_cell.length_a   1.000
_cell.length_b   1.000
_cell.length_c   1.000
_cell.angle_alpha   90.00
_cell.angle_beta   90.00
_cell.angle_gamma   90.00
#
_symmetry.space_group_name_H-M   'P 1'
#
loop_
_entity.id
_entity.type
_entity.pdbx_description
1 polymer ?
#
loop_
_entity_poly.entity_id
_entity_poly.type
_entity_poly.pdbx_seq_one_letter_code
_entity_poly.pdbx_strand_id
1 'polypeptide(L)' 'MTTQKTSPNCPECGSPWKRLPPSREGQYHVYCEECGHDFGRYDRLQAQFRSLLDDVESHLKHKDGASDNNAS' A
#
# COMPACT_ATOMS: atom_id res chain seq x y z
N MET A 1 -4.49 -0.54 -19.19
CA MET A 1 -4.50 0.26 -17.95
C MET A 1 -3.57 -0.44 -16.98
N THR A 2 -2.36 0.09 -16.79
CA THR A 2 -1.40 -0.46 -15.82
C THR A 2 -1.99 -0.25 -14.43
N THR A 3 -2.46 -1.33 -13.80
CA THR A 3 -2.81 -1.35 -12.39
C THR A 3 -1.54 -0.93 -11.64
N GLN A 4 -1.42 0.35 -11.29
CA GLN A 4 -0.38 0.80 -10.39
C GLN A 4 -0.70 0.13 -9.06
N LYS A 5 -0.14 -1.07 -8.85
CA LYS A 5 -0.14 -1.76 -7.56
C LYS A 5 0.39 -0.73 -6.58
N THR A 6 -0.43 -0.34 -5.62
CA THR A 6 -0.05 0.55 -4.53
C THR A 6 1.24 0.01 -3.93
N SER A 7 2.37 0.62 -4.26
CA SER A 7 3.67 0.16 -3.80
C SER A 7 3.96 0.83 -2.46
N PRO A 8 4.54 0.13 -1.48
CA PRO A 8 5.06 0.78 -0.28
C PRO A 8 6.21 1.74 -0.60
N ASN A 9 6.84 1.64 -1.76
CA ASN A 9 7.96 2.49 -2.15
C ASN A 9 7.49 3.72 -2.94
N CYS A 10 8.26 4.81 -2.84
CA CYS A 10 8.06 5.99 -3.66
C CYS A 10 8.17 5.63 -5.15
N PRO A 11 7.18 6.03 -6.00
CA PRO A 11 7.23 5.73 -7.43
C PRO A 11 8.35 6.48 -8.16
N GLU A 12 8.80 7.61 -7.61
CA GLU A 12 9.82 8.47 -8.25
C GLU A 12 11.25 8.04 -7.90
N CYS A 13 11.55 7.81 -6.62
CA CYS A 13 12.92 7.50 -6.17
C CYS A 13 13.10 6.12 -5.56
N GLY A 14 12.02 5.33 -5.40
CA GLY A 14 12.07 4.01 -4.78
C GLY A 14 12.22 4.01 -3.25
N SER A 15 12.38 5.17 -2.62
CA SER A 15 12.55 5.26 -1.16
C SER A 15 11.31 4.74 -0.42
N PRO A 16 11.49 3.93 0.65
CA PRO A 16 10.39 3.50 1.50
C PRO A 16 9.96 4.59 2.50
N TRP A 17 10.81 5.59 2.72
CA TRP A 17 10.66 6.57 3.79
C TRP A 17 9.65 7.66 3.46
N LYS A 18 8.74 7.91 4.41
CA LYS A 18 7.65 8.88 4.27
C LYS A 18 7.66 9.84 5.43
N ARG A 19 7.47 11.12 5.11
CA ARG A 19 7.21 12.17 6.07
C ARG A 19 5.72 12.21 6.37
N LEU A 20 5.37 11.86 7.61
CA LEU A 20 4.00 11.98 8.08
C LEU A 20 3.68 13.44 8.43
N PRO A 21 2.44 13.89 8.18
CA PRO A 21 2.03 15.24 8.54
C PRO A 21 2.10 15.47 10.06
N PRO A 22 2.53 16.66 10.52
CA PRO A 22 2.48 17.02 11.94
C PRO A 22 1.01 17.17 12.36
N SER A 23 0.59 16.43 13.38
CA SER A 23 -0.81 16.36 13.82
C SER A 23 -1.43 17.73 14.10
N ARG A 24 -2.14 18.30 13.12
CA ARG A 24 -3.11 19.40 13.27
C ARG A 24 -4.18 19.30 12.18
N GLU A 25 -5.42 19.46 12.60
CA GLU A 25 -6.63 19.38 11.78
C GLU A 25 -6.54 20.31 10.55
N GLY A 26 -6.75 19.76 9.36
CA GLY A 26 -6.97 20.55 8.14
C GLY A 26 -6.29 20.03 6.87
N GLN A 27 -5.01 19.66 6.90
CA GLN A 27 -4.32 19.11 5.72
C GLN A 27 -3.22 18.10 6.14
N TYR A 28 -3.40 16.85 5.70
CA TYR A 28 -2.60 15.68 6.13
C TYR A 28 -1.87 15.02 4.95
N HIS A 29 -1.24 15.79 4.07
CA HIS A 29 -0.49 15.18 2.96
C HIS A 29 0.75 14.44 3.46
N VAL A 30 1.01 13.28 2.87
CA VAL A 30 2.17 12.45 3.14
C VAL A 30 3.15 12.65 2.01
N TYR A 31 4.41 12.94 2.32
CA TYR A 31 5.44 13.19 1.33
C TYR A 31 6.54 12.14 1.40
N CYS A 32 7.24 11.90 0.31
CA CYS A 32 8.50 11.15 0.33
C CYS A 32 9.56 11.96 1.07
N GLU A 33 10.26 11.33 2.02
CA GLU A 33 11.30 12.01 2.80
C GLU A 33 12.50 12.40 1.92
N GLU A 34 12.78 11.62 0.87
CA GLU A 34 13.96 11.82 0.02
C GLU A 34 13.73 12.77 -1.16
N CYS A 35 12.64 12.59 -1.92
CA CYS A 35 12.41 13.37 -3.15
C CYS A 35 11.23 14.34 -3.07
N GLY A 36 10.47 14.34 -1.97
CA GLY A 36 9.32 15.23 -1.78
C GLY A 36 8.07 14.87 -2.58
N HIS A 37 8.02 13.69 -3.22
CA HIS A 37 6.83 13.21 -3.91
C HIS A 37 5.60 13.21 -2.98
N ASP A 38 4.49 13.78 -3.44
CA ASP A 38 3.25 13.89 -2.68
C ASP A 38 2.36 12.64 -2.90
N PHE A 39 2.18 11.85 -1.84
CA PHE A 39 1.28 10.71 -1.84
C PHE A 39 -0.19 11.09 -1.59
N GLY A 40 -0.47 12.36 -1.31
CA GLY A 40 -1.78 12.88 -0.95
C GLY A 40 -2.12 12.64 0.52
N ARG A 41 -3.41 12.77 0.85
CA ARG A 41 -3.87 12.70 2.24
C ARG A 41 -3.60 11.34 2.91
N TYR A 42 -3.21 11.38 4.18
CA TYR A 42 -2.85 10.23 5.00
C TYR A 42 -3.97 9.18 5.12
N ASP A 43 -5.23 9.60 5.28
CA ASP A 43 -6.38 8.69 5.35
C ASP A 43 -6.62 7.94 4.04
N ARG A 44 -6.47 8.62 2.91
CA ARG A 44 -6.55 7.98 1.59
C ARG A 44 -5.40 6.99 1.41
N LEU A 45 -4.19 7.37 1.77
CA LEU A 45 -3.02 6.50 1.70
C LEU A 45 -3.24 5.25 2.57
N GLN A 46 -3.70 5.42 3.80
CA GLN A 46 -4.00 4.31 4.71
C GLN A 46 -5.07 3.37 4.15
N ALA A 47 -6.14 3.90 3.55
CA ALA A 47 -7.18 3.08 2.93
C ALA A 47 -6.63 2.25 1.75
N GLN A 48 -5.74 2.82 0.92
CA GLN A 48 -5.10 2.08 -0.17
C GLN A 48 -4.22 0.93 0.33
N PHE A 49 -3.48 1.13 1.42
CA PHE A 49 -2.68 0.05 2.03
C PHE A 49 -3.56 -1.04 2.65
N ARG A 50 -4.67 -0.70 3.29
CA ARG A 50 -5.62 -1.71 3.81
C ARG A 50 -6.15 -2.59 2.68
N SER A 51 -6.63 -1.99 1.59
CA SER A 51 -7.09 -2.74 0.42
C SER A 51 -6.02 -3.68 -0.13
N LEU A 52 -4.75 -3.23 -0.17
CA LEU A 52 -3.64 -4.07 -0.62
C LEU A 52 -3.41 -5.28 0.29
N LEU A 53 -3.51 -5.09 1.61
CA LEU A 53 -3.38 -6.17 2.58
C LEU A 53 -4.54 -7.17 2.46
N ASP A 54 -5.76 -6.68 2.31
CA ASP A 54 -6.95 -7.53 2.13
C ASP A 54 -6.86 -8.37 0.85
N ASP A 55 -6.35 -7.78 -0.24
CA ASP A 55 -6.09 -8.50 -1.49
C ASP A 55 -5.03 -9.60 -1.27
N VAL A 56 -3.92 -9.27 -0.61
CA VAL A 56 -2.85 -10.24 -0.31
C VAL A 56 -3.35 -11.38 0.59
N GLU A 57 -4.10 -11.07 1.65
CA GLU A 57 -4.69 -12.06 2.55
C GLU A 57 -5.67 -12.97 1.81
N SER A 58 -6.51 -12.38 0.94
CA SER A 58 -7.42 -13.15 0.09
C SER A 58 -6.65 -14.10 -0.80
N HIS A 59 -5.61 -13.64 -1.50
CA HIS A 59 -4.78 -14.50 -2.35
C HIS A 59 -4.11 -15.65 -1.58
N LEU A 60 -3.68 -15.42 -0.35
CA LEU A 60 -3.10 -16.46 0.51
C LEU A 60 -4.16 -17.49 0.93
N LYS A 61 -5.35 -17.08 1.36
CA LYS A 61 -6.46 -18.00 1.70
C LYS A 61 -6.84 -18.93 0.55
N HIS A 62 -6.83 -18.44 -0.69
CA HIS A 62 -7.12 -19.25 -1.88
C HIS A 62 -6.00 -20.27 -2.19
N LYS A 63 -4.76 -19.98 -1.80
CA LYS A 63 -3.61 -20.88 -1.96
C LYS A 63 -3.71 -22.08 -1.00
N ASP A 64 -4.09 -21.82 0.25
CA ASP A 64 -4.19 -22.85 1.29
C ASP A 64 -5.40 -23.79 1.07
N GLY A 65 -6.48 -23.31 0.45
CA GLY A 65 -7.64 -24.13 0.07
C GLY A 65 -7.46 -24.99 -1.19
N ALA A 66 -6.35 -24.85 -1.91
CA ALA A 66 -6.07 -25.60 -3.15
C ALA A 66 -5.11 -26.78 -2.94
N SER A 67 -4.66 -27.02 -1.71
CA SER A 67 -3.70 -28.09 -1.37
C SER A 67 -4.35 -29.36 -0.82
N ASP A 68 -5.57 -29.69 -1.23
CA ASP A 68 -6.21 -30.98 -0.91
C ASP A 68 -6.91 -31.54 -2.14
N ASN A 69 -6.17 -31.94 -3.17
CA ASN A 69 -6.67 -32.81 -4.26
C ASN A 69 -5.48 -33.40 -5.06
N ASN A 70 -4.72 -34.30 -4.45
CA ASN A 70 -3.98 -35.33 -5.19
C ASN A 70 -3.67 -36.51 -4.26
N ALA A 71 -4.71 -37.29 -3.97
CA ALA A 71 -4.58 -38.68 -3.59
C ALA A 71 -5.22 -39.51 -4.72
N SER A 72 -4.40 -40.09 -5.57
CA SER A 72 -4.73 -41.22 -6.46
C SER A 72 -3.46 -41.99 -6.73
#